data_AF-A0A3M7AGR1-F1
#
_entry.id   AF-A0A3M7AGR1-F1
#
_cell.length_a   1.000
_cell.length_b   1.000
_cell.length_c   1.000
_cell.angle_alpha   90.00
_cell.angle_beta   90.00
_cell.angle_gamma   90.00
#
_symmetry.space_group_name_H-M   'P 1'
#
loop_
_entity.id
_entity.type
_entity.pdbx_description
1 polymer ?
#
loop_
_entity_poly.entity_id
_entity_poly.type
_entity_poly.pdbx_seq_one_letter_code
_entity_poly.pdbx_strand_id
1 'polypeptide(L)'
;MHDLRKQALGLESGKTMSRKARSKLGTPSPGGSRSNSAAPSRSGSRVPSRNVSDDEGDFSDGTQWSTNSIDEMIAPGDADDEASETWISDLNDRMNEIIDRKRSSAEGREQTLVGFISHLTRHYAQDQIKHKMGELVPSILKSVKSGQTERETVLALRALGMILITDPRDEVYDTVADTFKRSINDGEYVAVKIAGIRSLSAATFYGGASTEEVEEVMDLFLDIVSSDGAVVEAPDNAEIVTAALEEWGFLATQLEDMEETTEAAMDTFV
;
A
#
# COMPACT_ATOMS: atom_id res chain seq x y z
N MET A 1 14.62 -25.96 51.74
CA MET A 1 16.05 -26.34 51.88
C MET A 1 16.51 -26.81 50.50
N HIS A 2 17.00 -25.88 49.69
CA HIS A 2 18.43 -25.59 49.46
C HIS A 2 18.97 -26.38 48.27
N ASP A 3 19.58 -25.64 47.34
CA ASP A 3 20.55 -26.07 46.31
C ASP A 3 20.08 -26.58 44.93
N LEU A 4 19.69 -25.63 44.07
CA LEU A 4 19.72 -25.79 42.59
C LEU A 4 20.78 -24.90 41.91
N ARG A 5 21.85 -24.51 42.61
CA ARG A 5 22.91 -23.62 42.09
C ARG A 5 24.27 -24.28 41.84
N LYS A 6 24.33 -25.57 41.51
CA LYS A 6 25.60 -26.22 41.16
C LYS A 6 25.45 -27.25 40.04
N GLN A 7 25.30 -26.78 38.81
CA GLN A 7 25.81 -27.50 37.63
C GLN A 7 25.87 -26.59 36.39
N ALA A 8 26.44 -25.40 36.58
CA ALA A 8 27.34 -24.85 35.56
C ALA A 8 28.71 -25.50 35.81
N LEU A 9 29.45 -25.79 34.74
CA LEU A 9 30.76 -26.47 34.67
C LEU A 9 30.68 -27.95 34.25
N GLY A 10 30.37 -28.15 32.97
CA GLY A 10 30.77 -29.32 32.19
C GLY A 10 31.31 -28.83 30.86
N LEU A 11 32.57 -28.39 30.86
CA LEU A 11 33.34 -28.03 29.68
C LEU A 11 33.79 -29.29 28.93
N GLU A 12 33.82 -29.16 27.61
CA GLU A 12 34.71 -29.81 26.65
C GLU A 12 34.39 -31.20 26.06
N SER A 13 34.52 -31.20 24.72
CA SER A 13 35.12 -32.24 23.87
C SER A 13 34.17 -33.18 23.12
N GLY A 14 34.16 -33.03 21.79
CA GLY A 14 33.57 -34.03 20.88
C GLY A 14 33.15 -33.50 19.51
N LYS A 15 34.11 -33.11 18.65
CA LYS A 15 33.88 -33.05 17.19
C LYS A 15 33.58 -34.46 16.67
N THR A 16 32.56 -34.64 15.82
CA THR A 16 32.64 -35.39 14.55
C THR A 16 31.32 -35.31 13.76
N MET A 17 31.45 -35.19 12.45
CA MET A 17 30.38 -35.12 11.46
C MET A 17 29.88 -36.52 11.00
N SER A 18 28.63 -36.51 10.53
CA SER A 18 28.05 -37.28 9.39
C SER A 18 28.14 -38.81 9.35
N ARG A 19 26.95 -39.47 9.41
CA ARG A 19 26.64 -40.74 8.71
C ARG A 19 25.15 -40.84 8.30
N LYS A 20 24.86 -40.55 7.03
CA LYS A 20 24.26 -41.48 6.04
C LYS A 20 23.26 -42.53 6.58
N ALA A 21 21.97 -42.39 6.22
CA ALA A 21 21.11 -43.44 5.63
C ALA A 21 19.62 -43.07 5.70
N ARG A 22 19.16 -42.16 4.82
CA ARG A 22 17.74 -42.05 4.47
C ARG A 22 17.48 -42.89 3.23
N SER A 23 16.35 -43.60 3.27
CA SER A 23 15.67 -44.37 2.22
C SER A 23 16.34 -45.65 1.69
N LYS A 24 15.75 -46.78 2.06
CA LYS A 24 15.74 -48.02 1.29
C LYS A 24 14.31 -48.57 1.24
N LEU A 25 13.96 -49.08 0.05
CA LEU A 25 12.90 -50.05 -0.29
C LEU A 25 11.46 -49.50 -0.36
N GLY A 26 10.63 -49.80 -1.35
CA GLY A 26 10.74 -50.73 -2.49
C GLY A 26 9.32 -51.10 -3.00
N THR A 27 9.13 -51.04 -4.31
CA THR A 27 8.04 -51.56 -5.19
C THR A 27 7.85 -53.11 -5.04
N PRO A 28 6.89 -53.87 -5.68
CA PRO A 28 6.08 -53.63 -6.92
C PRO A 28 4.62 -54.22 -7.03
N SER A 29 3.88 -53.71 -8.06
CA SER A 29 2.87 -54.25 -9.06
C SER A 29 1.99 -55.52 -8.82
N PRO A 30 1.07 -56.01 -9.73
CA PRO A 30 0.54 -55.54 -11.04
C PRO A 30 -1.01 -55.78 -11.33
N GLY A 31 -1.51 -55.24 -12.46
CA GLY A 31 -2.73 -55.67 -13.22
C GLY A 31 -3.36 -54.49 -13.97
N GLY A 32 -3.48 -54.35 -15.31
CA GLY A 32 -3.88 -55.26 -16.42
C GLY A 32 -5.39 -55.07 -16.64
N SER A 33 -5.96 -54.36 -17.65
CA SER A 33 -5.98 -54.51 -19.13
C SER A 33 -6.56 -53.22 -19.79
N ARG A 34 -6.05 -52.67 -20.91
CA ARG A 34 -6.52 -52.78 -22.34
C ARG A 34 -8.07 -52.85 -22.50
N SER A 35 -8.78 -52.13 -23.38
CA SER A 35 -8.48 -51.61 -24.74
C SER A 35 -9.60 -50.69 -25.32
N ASN A 36 -9.19 -49.78 -26.23
CA ASN A 36 -9.83 -49.28 -27.48
C ASN A 36 -11.25 -48.68 -27.53
N SER A 37 -11.33 -47.43 -28.02
CA SER A 37 -11.93 -47.09 -29.34
C SER A 37 -11.60 -45.64 -29.80
N ALA A 38 -11.31 -45.50 -31.10
CA ALA A 38 -11.23 -44.25 -31.89
C ALA A 38 -12.67 -43.76 -32.25
N ALA A 39 -12.98 -42.55 -32.75
CA ALA A 39 -12.43 -41.79 -33.89
C ALA A 39 -13.13 -40.39 -33.99
N PRO A 40 -12.73 -39.49 -34.92
CA PRO A 40 -12.87 -38.02 -34.86
C PRO A 40 -13.92 -37.40 -35.81
N SER A 41 -14.24 -36.10 -35.64
CA SER A 41 -14.70 -35.13 -36.68
C SER A 41 -14.94 -33.75 -35.99
N ARG A 42 -14.80 -32.53 -36.55
CA ARG A 42 -14.64 -31.89 -37.88
C ARG A 42 -13.81 -30.60 -37.68
N SER A 43 -12.74 -30.29 -38.41
CA SER A 43 -12.65 -29.64 -39.73
C SER A 43 -13.50 -28.36 -39.95
N GLY A 44 -12.82 -27.22 -40.02
CA GLY A 44 -12.98 -26.27 -41.14
C GLY A 44 -13.72 -24.94 -40.90
N SER A 45 -12.97 -23.87 -40.62
CA SER A 45 -13.02 -22.66 -41.45
C SER A 45 -11.79 -21.77 -41.18
N ARG A 46 -10.85 -21.81 -42.13
CA ARG A 46 -9.92 -20.72 -42.43
C ARG A 46 -10.34 -20.21 -43.80
N VAL A 47 -10.61 -18.92 -43.93
CA VAL A 47 -10.49 -18.22 -45.21
C VAL A 47 -9.47 -17.09 -45.01
N PRO A 48 -8.37 -17.09 -45.79
CA PRO A 48 -7.34 -16.07 -45.77
C PRO A 48 -7.65 -14.97 -46.78
N SER A 49 -7.63 -13.71 -46.36
CA SER A 49 -7.49 -12.57 -47.28
C SER A 49 -6.10 -11.97 -47.10
N ARG A 50 -5.22 -12.30 -48.06
CA ARG A 50 -3.96 -11.60 -48.30
C ARG A 50 -4.30 -10.33 -49.08
N ASN A 51 -4.05 -9.16 -48.51
CA ASN A 51 -3.83 -7.95 -49.29
C ASN A 51 -2.47 -7.38 -48.89
N VAL A 52 -1.49 -7.66 -49.73
CA VAL A 52 -0.24 -6.92 -49.84
C VAL A 52 -0.55 -5.74 -50.76
N SER A 53 -0.47 -4.52 -50.23
CA SER A 53 -0.44 -3.28 -51.01
C SER A 53 0.52 -2.35 -50.29
N ASP A 54 1.72 -2.31 -50.84
CA ASP A 54 2.81 -1.38 -50.59
C ASP A 54 2.39 -0.02 -51.18
N ASP A 55 2.11 0.96 -50.32
CA ASP A 55 1.94 2.37 -50.72
C ASP A 55 2.58 3.25 -49.65
N GLU A 56 3.74 3.78 -50.00
CA GLU A 56 4.54 4.73 -49.25
C GLU A 56 3.85 6.09 -49.22
N GLY A 57 3.50 6.55 -48.03
CA GLY A 57 3.26 7.97 -47.73
C GLY A 57 1.82 8.34 -47.39
N ASP A 58 1.49 8.33 -46.09
CA ASP A 58 0.79 9.49 -45.51
C ASP A 58 1.03 9.57 -44.00
N PHE A 59 1.16 10.78 -43.49
CA PHE A 59 1.46 11.09 -42.10
C PHE A 59 0.30 10.66 -41.20
N SER A 60 0.51 9.62 -40.37
CA SER A 60 -0.48 9.17 -39.39
C SER A 60 -0.52 10.12 -38.19
N ASP A 61 -1.44 11.09 -38.25
CA ASP A 61 -2.08 11.69 -37.07
C ASP A 61 -3.02 10.63 -36.46
N GLY A 62 -2.47 9.89 -35.50
CA GLY A 62 -3.12 8.77 -34.83
C GLY A 62 -4.17 9.22 -33.81
N THR A 63 -5.23 9.90 -34.26
CA THR A 63 -6.48 9.99 -33.48
C THR A 63 -7.39 8.82 -33.85
N GLN A 64 -6.91 7.60 -33.63
CA GLN A 64 -7.73 6.39 -33.78
C GLN A 64 -8.49 6.15 -32.47
N TRP A 65 -9.51 6.96 -32.22
CA TRP A 65 -10.50 6.67 -31.19
C TRP A 65 -11.24 5.40 -31.64
N SER A 66 -11.01 4.29 -30.94
CA SER A 66 -11.75 3.05 -31.16
C SER A 66 -13.24 3.36 -30.99
N THR A 67 -13.97 3.34 -32.11
CA THR A 67 -15.43 3.43 -32.17
C THR A 67 -16.03 2.09 -31.78
N ASN A 68 -15.70 1.59 -30.59
CA ASN A 68 -16.54 0.57 -29.97
C ASN A 68 -17.93 1.21 -29.80
N SER A 69 -18.89 0.52 -30.38
CA SER A 69 -20.11 1.06 -30.94
C SER A 69 -20.97 1.78 -29.90
N ILE A 70 -21.50 2.94 -30.27
CA ILE A 70 -22.62 3.63 -29.60
C ILE A 70 -23.80 2.68 -29.29
N ASP A 71 -23.90 1.55 -29.99
CA ASP A 71 -24.87 0.47 -29.74
C ASP A 71 -24.68 -0.23 -28.37
N GLU A 72 -23.45 -0.22 -27.81
CA GLU A 72 -23.13 -0.75 -26.47
C GLU A 72 -23.55 0.21 -25.35
N MET A 73 -23.61 1.53 -25.62
CA MET A 73 -24.13 2.55 -24.70
C MET A 73 -25.67 2.63 -24.64
N ILE A 74 -26.39 2.00 -25.58
CA ILE A 74 -27.86 2.04 -25.69
C ILE A 74 -28.49 0.71 -25.25
N ALA A 75 -27.68 -0.30 -24.92
CA ALA A 75 -28.17 -1.53 -24.31
C ALA A 75 -28.76 -1.23 -22.93
N PRO A 76 -29.94 -1.78 -22.59
CA PRO A 76 -30.57 -1.52 -21.30
C PRO A 76 -29.72 -2.13 -20.17
N GLY A 77 -28.98 -1.27 -19.48
CA GLY A 77 -28.95 -1.11 -18.01
C GLY A 77 -28.52 -2.26 -17.09
N ASP A 78 -28.35 -3.51 -17.53
CA ASP A 78 -28.09 -4.60 -16.57
C ASP A 78 -26.58 -4.85 -16.34
N ALA A 79 -25.71 -4.53 -17.31
CA ALA A 79 -24.27 -4.81 -17.20
C ALA A 79 -23.47 -3.69 -16.49
N ASP A 80 -23.91 -2.44 -16.61
CA ASP A 80 -23.22 -1.28 -16.02
C ASP A 80 -23.54 -1.15 -14.51
N ASP A 81 -24.76 -1.51 -14.09
CA ASP A 81 -25.15 -1.54 -12.69
C ASP A 81 -24.47 -2.71 -11.92
N GLU A 82 -24.34 -3.91 -12.52
CA GLU A 82 -23.63 -5.04 -11.89
C GLU A 82 -22.12 -4.77 -11.69
N ALA A 83 -21.46 -4.14 -12.67
CA ALA A 83 -20.06 -3.74 -12.54
C ALA A 83 -19.89 -2.61 -11.50
N SER A 84 -20.86 -1.70 -11.42
CA SER A 84 -20.94 -0.63 -10.42
C SER A 84 -21.15 -1.16 -8.99
N GLU A 85 -21.88 -2.25 -8.79
CA GLU A 85 -22.06 -2.84 -7.46
C GLU A 85 -20.92 -3.78 -7.02
N THR A 86 -20.24 -4.42 -7.98
CA THR A 86 -19.18 -5.39 -7.67
C THR A 86 -18.01 -4.76 -6.91
N TRP A 87 -17.54 -3.58 -7.32
CA TRP A 87 -16.43 -2.91 -6.63
C TRP A 87 -16.81 -2.45 -5.21
N ILE A 88 -18.09 -2.14 -4.97
CA ILE A 88 -18.60 -1.78 -3.65
C ILE A 88 -18.59 -3.00 -2.73
N SER A 89 -19.00 -4.16 -3.25
CA SER A 89 -18.90 -5.43 -2.52
C SER A 89 -17.45 -5.74 -2.17
N ASP A 90 -16.55 -5.66 -3.16
CA ASP A 90 -15.12 -5.93 -2.95
C ASP A 90 -14.50 -4.97 -1.91
N LEU A 91 -14.81 -3.67 -1.99
CA LEU A 91 -14.35 -2.68 -1.01
C LEU A 91 -14.88 -3.01 0.40
N ASN A 92 -16.14 -3.41 0.51
CA ASN A 92 -16.72 -3.81 1.79
C ASN A 92 -16.02 -5.03 2.39
N ASP A 93 -15.69 -6.03 1.58
CA ASP A 93 -14.94 -7.20 2.00
C ASP A 93 -13.54 -6.81 2.49
N ARG A 94 -12.84 -5.92 1.77
CA ARG A 94 -11.53 -5.40 2.22
C ARG A 94 -11.64 -4.64 3.53
N MET A 95 -12.66 -3.80 3.71
CA MET A 95 -12.88 -3.10 4.98
C MET A 95 -13.14 -4.09 6.13
N ASN A 96 -13.96 -5.12 5.91
CA ASN A 96 -14.26 -6.13 6.92
C ASN A 96 -13.02 -6.94 7.30
N GLU A 97 -12.16 -7.30 6.33
CA GLU A 97 -10.87 -7.97 6.58
C GLU A 97 -9.88 -7.09 7.34
N ILE A 98 -9.88 -5.77 7.11
CA ILE A 98 -9.06 -4.81 7.87
C ILE A 98 -9.51 -4.74 9.32
N ILE A 99 -10.83 -4.70 9.55
CA ILE A 99 -11.44 -4.62 10.89
C ILE A 99 -11.25 -5.96 11.63
N ASP A 100 -11.61 -7.08 11.00
CA ASP A 100 -11.43 -8.42 11.56
C ASP A 100 -10.09 -9.05 11.15
N ARG A 101 -9.04 -8.64 11.85
CA ARG A 101 -7.67 -9.16 11.64
C ARG A 101 -7.48 -10.62 12.08
N LYS A 102 -8.51 -11.28 12.62
CA LYS A 102 -8.34 -12.58 13.31
C LYS A 102 -7.82 -13.64 12.34
N ARG A 103 -6.69 -14.24 12.69
CA ARG A 103 -5.97 -15.26 11.88
C ARG A 103 -5.40 -14.77 10.55
N SER A 104 -5.30 -13.46 10.34
CA SER A 104 -4.60 -12.92 9.17
C SER A 104 -3.08 -13.09 9.29
N SER A 105 -2.43 -13.51 8.19
CA SER A 105 -0.97 -13.43 8.05
C SER A 105 -0.55 -11.99 7.73
N ALA A 106 0.74 -11.67 7.88
CA ALA A 106 1.27 -10.37 7.46
C ALA A 106 1.02 -10.11 5.97
N GLU A 107 1.35 -11.10 5.12
CA GLU A 107 1.10 -11.05 3.69
C GLU A 107 -0.39 -10.85 3.35
N GLY A 108 -1.30 -11.52 4.06
CA GLY A 108 -2.74 -11.34 3.86
C GLY A 108 -3.18 -9.90 4.16
N ARG A 109 -2.68 -9.31 5.27
CA ARG A 109 -2.98 -7.92 5.61
C ARG A 109 -2.44 -6.94 4.58
N GLU A 110 -1.24 -7.17 4.07
CA GLU A 110 -0.67 -6.36 2.99
C GLU A 110 -1.55 -6.41 1.74
N GLN A 111 -2.00 -7.60 1.32
CA GLN A 111 -2.88 -7.75 0.16
C GLN A 111 -4.22 -7.04 0.35
N THR A 112 -4.82 -7.17 1.53
CA THR A 112 -6.06 -6.46 1.87
C THR A 112 -5.86 -4.93 1.81
N LEU A 113 -4.78 -4.40 2.38
CA LEU A 113 -4.46 -2.96 2.35
C LEU A 113 -4.21 -2.46 0.93
N VAL A 114 -3.50 -3.23 0.08
CA VAL A 114 -3.31 -2.89 -1.33
C VAL A 114 -4.64 -2.80 -2.07
N GLY A 115 -5.52 -3.79 -1.88
CA GLY A 115 -6.85 -3.79 -2.48
C GLY A 115 -7.67 -2.57 -2.03
N PHE A 116 -7.69 -2.30 -0.72
CA PHE A 116 -8.37 -1.15 -0.14
C PHE A 116 -7.88 0.18 -0.75
N ILE A 117 -6.56 0.42 -0.76
CA ILE A 117 -5.97 1.62 -1.37
C ILE A 117 -6.35 1.71 -2.84
N SER A 118 -6.25 0.61 -3.59
CA SER A 118 -6.58 0.60 -5.01
C SER A 118 -8.03 0.97 -5.30
N HIS A 119 -8.98 0.59 -4.44
CA HIS A 119 -10.38 1.01 -4.58
C HIS A 119 -10.53 2.51 -4.31
N LEU A 120 -9.93 3.03 -3.23
CA LEU A 120 -9.99 4.46 -2.91
C LEU A 120 -9.31 5.35 -3.96
N THR A 121 -8.28 4.85 -4.64
CA THR A 121 -7.62 5.60 -5.72
C THR A 121 -8.46 5.64 -7.01
N ARG A 122 -9.29 4.63 -7.26
CA ARG A 122 -10.05 4.49 -8.52
C ARG A 122 -11.49 5.00 -8.41
N HIS A 123 -12.04 5.02 -7.21
CA HIS A 123 -13.44 5.35 -6.95
C HIS A 123 -13.54 6.32 -5.78
N TYR A 124 -14.39 7.34 -5.91
CA TYR A 124 -14.76 8.18 -4.79
C TYR A 124 -15.71 7.40 -3.87
N ALA A 125 -15.19 6.90 -2.74
CA ALA A 125 -15.88 5.93 -1.89
C ALA A 125 -16.29 6.47 -0.50
N GLN A 126 -16.56 7.78 -0.41
CA GLN A 126 -16.89 8.44 0.85
C GLN A 126 -18.10 7.79 1.56
N ASP A 127 -19.17 7.51 0.81
CA ASP A 127 -20.41 6.93 1.35
C ASP A 127 -20.21 5.54 1.97
N GLN A 128 -19.26 4.77 1.42
CA GLN A 128 -18.95 3.42 1.86
C GLN A 128 -18.08 3.45 3.12
N ILE A 129 -17.11 4.37 3.21
CA ILE A 129 -16.17 4.41 4.34
C ILE A 129 -16.73 5.17 5.55
N LYS A 130 -17.57 6.20 5.35
CA LYS A 130 -17.98 7.14 6.40
C LYS A 130 -18.62 6.48 7.63
N HIS A 131 -19.31 5.36 7.43
CA HIS A 131 -20.00 4.62 8.48
C HIS A 131 -19.10 3.65 9.26
N LYS A 132 -17.91 3.34 8.73
CA LYS A 132 -16.96 2.38 9.31
C LYS A 132 -15.72 3.05 9.89
N MET A 133 -15.59 4.38 9.82
CA MET A 133 -14.40 5.13 10.29
C MET A 133 -13.99 4.81 11.72
N GLY A 134 -14.97 4.71 12.63
CA GLY A 134 -14.72 4.40 14.05
C GLY A 134 -14.09 3.03 14.29
N GLU A 135 -14.20 2.09 13.34
CA GLU A 135 -13.57 0.76 13.42
C GLU A 135 -12.34 0.66 12.52
N LEU A 136 -12.40 1.29 11.33
CA LEU A 136 -11.38 1.21 10.31
C LEU A 136 -10.10 1.95 10.72
N VAL A 137 -10.22 3.20 11.18
CA VAL A 137 -9.05 4.02 11.57
C VAL A 137 -8.26 3.35 12.72
N PRO A 138 -8.88 2.91 13.84
CA PRO A 138 -8.16 2.21 14.89
C PRO A 138 -7.52 0.88 14.42
N SER A 139 -8.19 0.16 13.52
CA SER A 139 -7.69 -1.12 13.00
C SER A 139 -6.46 -0.94 12.12
N ILE A 140 -6.42 0.09 11.28
CA ILE A 140 -5.26 0.43 10.46
C ILE A 140 -4.14 1.04 11.31
N LEU A 141 -4.46 1.89 12.29
CA LEU A 141 -3.46 2.41 13.25
C LEU A 141 -2.76 1.28 14.00
N LYS A 142 -3.48 0.20 14.32
CA LYS A 142 -2.85 -1.01 14.90
C LYS A 142 -1.86 -1.65 13.92
N SER A 143 -2.10 -1.62 12.62
CA SER A 143 -1.14 -2.12 11.62
C SER A 143 0.09 -1.22 11.49
N VAL A 144 -0.05 0.09 11.71
CA VAL A 144 1.11 0.99 11.82
C VAL A 144 1.93 0.68 13.08
N LYS A 145 1.26 0.55 14.23
CA LYS A 145 1.91 0.37 15.54
C LYS A 145 2.52 -1.01 15.77
N SER A 146 1.91 -2.06 15.18
CA SER A 146 2.31 -3.46 15.41
C SER A 146 2.42 -4.26 14.12
N GLY A 147 2.74 -3.59 13.00
CA GLY A 147 2.99 -4.23 11.72
C GLY A 147 4.14 -5.24 11.83
N GLN A 148 4.04 -6.34 11.10
CA GLN A 148 5.07 -7.39 11.13
C GLN A 148 6.16 -7.19 10.06
N THR A 149 5.87 -6.36 9.06
CA THR A 149 6.74 -6.08 7.92
C THR A 149 6.77 -4.58 7.66
N GLU A 150 7.87 -4.09 7.09
CA GLU A 150 7.98 -2.72 6.58
C GLU A 150 6.81 -2.38 5.64
N ARG A 151 6.50 -3.30 4.72
CA ARG A 151 5.47 -3.13 3.71
C ARG A 151 4.07 -2.99 4.32
N GLU A 152 3.73 -3.77 5.35
CA GLU A 152 2.46 -3.64 6.07
C GLU A 152 2.33 -2.23 6.67
N THR A 153 3.37 -1.75 7.35
CA THR A 153 3.38 -0.44 7.99
C THR A 153 3.25 0.70 6.96
N VAL A 154 3.99 0.64 5.86
CA VAL A 154 3.91 1.62 4.76
C VAL A 154 2.52 1.66 4.13
N LEU A 155 1.94 0.48 3.86
CA LEU A 155 0.58 0.39 3.32
C LEU A 155 -0.47 0.91 4.30
N ALA A 156 -0.30 0.64 5.60
CA ALA A 156 -1.22 1.14 6.62
C ALA A 156 -1.18 2.67 6.72
N LEU A 157 0.01 3.29 6.70
CA LEU A 157 0.18 4.74 6.66
C LEU A 157 -0.51 5.34 5.41
N ARG A 158 -0.27 4.77 4.24
CA ARG A 158 -0.91 5.21 2.98
C ARG A 158 -2.43 5.05 3.01
N ALA A 159 -2.93 3.95 3.56
CA ALA A 159 -4.37 3.71 3.68
C ALA A 159 -5.05 4.77 4.58
N LEU A 160 -4.41 5.19 5.67
CA LEU A 160 -4.91 6.29 6.50
C LEU A 160 -4.89 7.64 5.75
N GLY A 161 -3.82 7.93 5.01
CA GLY A 161 -3.76 9.13 4.16
C GLY A 161 -4.88 9.14 3.11
N MET A 162 -5.14 8.00 2.46
CA MET A 162 -6.25 7.88 1.51
C MET A 162 -7.63 8.06 2.17
N ILE A 163 -7.81 7.59 3.40
CA ILE A 163 -9.06 7.82 4.16
C ILE A 163 -9.27 9.31 4.39
N LEU A 164 -8.24 10.02 4.85
CA LEU A 164 -8.29 11.47 5.11
C LEU A 164 -8.64 12.28 3.86
N ILE A 165 -8.07 11.91 2.71
CA ILE A 165 -8.38 12.54 1.42
C ILE A 165 -9.82 12.23 0.97
N THR A 166 -10.30 11.01 1.22
CA THR A 166 -11.62 10.56 0.72
C THR A 166 -12.78 11.06 1.58
N ASP A 167 -12.59 11.18 2.89
CA ASP A 167 -13.59 11.67 3.84
C ASP A 167 -12.93 12.62 4.85
N PRO A 168 -12.63 13.88 4.46
CA PRO A 168 -12.04 14.88 5.35
C PRO A 168 -12.95 15.15 6.56
N ARG A 169 -12.35 15.19 7.76
CA ARG A 169 -13.07 15.36 9.02
C ARG A 169 -12.19 16.04 10.05
N ASP A 170 -12.78 17.01 10.76
CA ASP A 170 -12.03 17.89 11.65
C ASP A 170 -11.48 17.21 12.92
N GLU A 171 -11.95 16.00 13.24
CA GLU A 171 -11.60 15.30 14.48
C GLU A 171 -10.52 14.20 14.28
N VAL A 172 -10.09 13.97 13.05
CA VAL A 172 -9.23 12.81 12.75
C VAL A 172 -7.77 13.11 13.04
N TYR A 173 -7.33 14.38 12.92
CA TYR A 173 -5.94 14.78 13.16
C TYR A 173 -5.45 14.31 14.54
N ASP A 174 -6.15 14.68 15.62
CA ASP A 174 -5.83 14.30 17.01
C ASP A 174 -5.66 12.80 17.22
N THR A 175 -6.37 11.99 16.42
CA THR A 175 -6.33 10.54 16.53
C THR A 175 -5.08 9.93 15.88
N VAL A 176 -4.57 10.55 14.81
CA VAL A 176 -3.54 9.96 13.95
C VAL A 176 -2.18 10.66 14.04
N ALA A 177 -2.14 11.95 14.35
CA ALA A 177 -0.95 12.80 14.27
C ALA A 177 0.24 12.24 15.07
N ASP A 178 0.02 11.90 16.35
CA ASP A 178 1.06 11.31 17.20
C ASP A 178 1.63 10.01 16.63
N THR A 179 0.79 9.19 16.00
CA THR A 179 1.24 7.93 15.40
C THR A 179 2.09 8.19 14.15
N PHE A 180 1.77 9.22 13.37
CA PHE A 180 2.55 9.61 12.21
C PHE A 180 3.86 10.27 12.61
N LYS A 181 3.84 11.24 13.54
CA LYS A 181 5.05 11.85 14.13
C LYS A 181 5.97 10.76 14.69
N ARG A 182 5.43 9.75 15.37
CA ARG A 182 6.21 8.60 15.82
C ARG A 182 6.78 7.75 14.69
N SER A 183 6.03 7.52 13.61
CA SER A 183 6.53 6.75 12.46
C SER A 183 7.68 7.46 11.74
N ILE A 184 7.66 8.79 11.74
CA ILE A 184 8.74 9.63 11.19
C ILE A 184 10.00 9.52 12.07
N ASN A 185 9.85 9.71 13.38
CA ASN A 185 10.97 9.74 14.32
C ASN A 185 11.54 8.33 14.62
N ASP A 186 10.68 7.40 15.04
CA ASP A 186 11.07 6.08 15.56
C ASP A 186 11.05 4.98 14.49
N GLY A 187 10.65 5.28 13.24
CA GLY A 187 10.54 4.28 12.17
C GLY A 187 11.88 3.63 11.83
N GLU A 188 11.95 2.30 11.82
CA GLU A 188 13.17 1.55 11.50
C GLU A 188 13.59 1.72 10.02
N TYR A 189 12.61 1.83 9.13
CA TYR A 189 12.83 1.85 7.69
C TYR A 189 12.55 3.23 7.10
N VAL A 190 13.41 3.65 6.16
CA VAL A 190 13.29 4.91 5.41
C VAL A 190 11.91 5.04 4.76
N ALA A 191 11.38 3.98 4.16
CA ALA A 191 10.07 4.00 3.52
C ALA A 191 8.92 4.27 4.50
N VAL A 192 9.06 3.82 5.77
CA VAL A 192 8.08 4.11 6.84
C VAL A 192 8.14 5.59 7.22
N LYS A 193 9.35 6.17 7.33
CA LYS A 193 9.51 7.60 7.62
C LYS A 193 8.89 8.46 6.51
N ILE A 194 9.19 8.16 5.25
CA ILE A 194 8.61 8.85 4.08
C ILE A 194 7.09 8.73 4.06
N ALA A 195 6.56 7.51 4.25
CA ALA A 195 5.11 7.32 4.32
C ALA A 195 4.50 8.08 5.50
N GLY A 196 5.20 8.17 6.63
CA GLY A 196 4.80 8.96 7.79
C GLY A 196 4.71 10.45 7.50
N ILE A 197 5.71 11.03 6.81
CA ILE A 197 5.74 12.44 6.38
C ILE A 197 4.51 12.76 5.53
N ARG A 198 4.26 11.97 4.47
CA ARG A 198 3.13 12.18 3.57
C ARG A 198 1.78 11.99 4.26
N SER A 199 1.66 10.99 5.13
CA SER A 199 0.42 10.76 5.89
C SER A 199 0.18 11.82 6.96
N LEU A 200 1.22 12.34 7.60
CA LEU A 200 1.13 13.46 8.55
C LEU A 200 0.61 14.70 7.84
N SER A 201 1.23 15.05 6.71
CA SER A 201 0.81 16.17 5.89
C SER A 201 -0.66 16.08 5.44
N ALA A 202 -1.09 14.91 4.94
CA ALA A 202 -2.49 14.66 4.61
C ALA A 202 -3.42 14.80 5.82
N ALA A 203 -3.00 14.37 7.02
CA ALA A 203 -3.78 14.56 8.24
C ALA A 203 -3.85 16.02 8.66
N THR A 204 -2.75 16.74 8.56
CA THR A 204 -2.71 18.17 8.88
C THR A 204 -3.66 18.95 7.97
N PHE A 205 -3.64 18.65 6.67
CA PHE A 205 -4.44 19.38 5.69
C PHE A 205 -5.93 18.99 5.69
N TYR A 206 -6.26 17.70 5.78
CA TYR A 206 -7.65 17.20 5.65
C TYR A 206 -8.30 16.77 6.97
N GLY A 207 -7.53 16.72 8.06
CA GLY A 207 -7.95 16.14 9.34
C GLY A 207 -8.35 17.15 10.41
N GLY A 208 -8.40 18.45 10.08
CA GLY A 208 -8.85 19.51 10.99
C GLY A 208 -7.80 20.10 11.92
N ALA A 209 -6.51 20.06 11.54
CA ALA A 209 -5.47 20.70 12.35
C ALA A 209 -5.72 22.21 12.46
N SER A 210 -5.47 22.76 13.65
CA SER A 210 -5.40 24.20 13.88
C SER A 210 -4.20 24.83 13.15
N THR A 211 -4.23 26.15 12.95
CA THR A 211 -3.12 26.88 12.31
C THR A 211 -1.81 26.66 13.07
N GLU A 212 -1.85 26.65 14.40
CA GLU A 212 -0.69 26.38 15.24
C GLU A 212 -0.13 24.96 15.00
N GLU A 213 -1.00 23.96 14.87
CA GLU A 213 -0.57 22.58 14.56
C GLU A 213 -0.03 22.43 13.14
N VAL A 214 -0.52 23.23 12.19
CA VAL A 214 0.03 23.31 10.83
C VAL A 214 1.46 23.82 10.89
N GLU A 215 1.68 24.95 11.57
CA GLU A 215 3.00 25.56 11.73
C GLU A 215 3.98 24.61 12.43
N GLU A 216 3.55 23.93 13.50
CA GLU A 216 4.38 22.92 14.17
C GLU A 216 4.82 21.77 13.25
N VAL A 217 3.93 21.31 12.35
CA VAL A 217 4.27 20.26 11.39
C VAL A 217 5.20 20.81 10.30
N MET A 218 5.02 22.06 9.88
CA MET A 218 5.93 22.73 8.95
C MET A 218 7.33 22.91 9.55
N ASP A 219 7.43 23.31 10.80
CA ASP A 219 8.70 23.40 11.53
C ASP A 219 9.41 22.04 11.60
N LEU A 220 8.67 20.96 11.89
CA LEU A 220 9.21 19.60 11.86
C LEU A 220 9.80 19.25 10.47
N PHE A 221 9.13 19.63 9.39
CA PHE A 221 9.65 19.38 8.04
C PHE A 221 10.88 20.25 7.73
N LEU A 222 10.93 21.51 8.18
CA LEU A 222 12.13 22.35 8.06
C LEU A 222 13.31 21.79 8.87
N ASP A 223 13.08 21.25 10.05
CA ASP A 223 14.11 20.59 10.85
C ASP A 223 14.69 19.37 10.13
N ILE A 224 13.83 18.58 9.46
CA ILE A 224 14.28 17.44 8.64
C ILE A 224 15.15 17.92 7.48
N VAL A 225 14.74 18.99 6.79
CA VAL A 225 15.49 19.51 5.64
C VAL A 225 16.81 20.13 6.07
N SER A 226 16.80 21.00 7.08
CA SER A 226 18.00 21.71 7.58
C SER A 226 19.05 20.77 8.16
N SER A 227 18.63 19.65 8.74
CA SER A 227 19.52 18.63 9.28
C SER A 227 19.94 17.54 8.28
N ASP A 228 19.53 17.66 7.01
CA ASP A 228 19.71 16.62 5.97
C ASP A 228 19.25 15.23 6.45
N GLY A 229 18.08 15.19 7.10
CA GLY A 229 17.46 13.99 7.66
C GLY A 229 18.05 13.49 8.98
N ALA A 230 19.08 14.14 9.53
CA ALA A 230 19.73 13.68 10.77
C ALA A 230 18.80 13.74 12.00
N VAL A 231 17.87 14.70 12.07
CA VAL A 231 16.92 14.84 13.19
C VAL A 231 15.98 13.63 13.34
N VAL A 232 15.75 12.89 12.25
CA VAL A 232 14.95 11.66 12.22
C VAL A 232 15.81 10.39 12.09
N GLU A 233 17.07 10.44 12.49
CA GLU A 233 18.02 9.32 12.45
C GLU A 233 18.27 8.76 11.03
N ALA A 234 18.13 9.59 9.99
CA ALA A 234 18.38 9.22 8.60
C ALA A 234 19.26 10.25 7.88
N PRO A 235 20.52 10.46 8.35
CA PRO A 235 21.43 11.45 7.76
C PRO A 235 21.75 11.13 6.29
N ASP A 236 21.96 12.18 5.49
CA ASP A 236 22.30 12.13 4.06
C ASP A 236 21.24 11.36 3.22
N ASN A 237 19.96 11.40 3.62
CA ASN A 237 18.88 10.71 2.94
C ASN A 237 18.03 11.66 2.08
N ALA A 238 18.40 11.76 0.81
CA ALA A 238 17.72 12.63 -0.16
C ALA A 238 16.21 12.33 -0.32
N GLU A 239 15.77 11.07 -0.18
CA GLU A 239 14.35 10.72 -0.34
C GLU A 239 13.48 11.26 0.81
N ILE A 240 14.01 11.22 2.05
CA ILE A 240 13.34 11.80 3.22
C ILE A 240 13.29 13.32 3.12
N VAL A 241 14.41 13.96 2.77
CA VAL A 241 14.48 15.42 2.60
C VAL A 241 13.54 15.88 1.49
N THR A 242 13.50 15.16 0.36
CA THR A 242 12.56 15.45 -0.73
C THR A 242 11.11 15.35 -0.27
N ALA A 243 10.75 14.30 0.45
CA ALA A 243 9.40 14.16 0.98
C ALA A 243 9.04 15.29 1.94
N ALA A 244 9.96 15.70 2.82
CA ALA A 244 9.73 16.83 3.74
C ALA A 244 9.55 18.15 2.98
N LEU A 245 10.36 18.42 1.95
CA LEU A 245 10.23 19.60 1.08
C LEU A 245 8.89 19.65 0.34
N GLU A 246 8.51 18.53 -0.29
CA GLU A 246 7.25 18.41 -1.02
C GLU A 246 6.05 18.68 -0.10
N GLU A 247 6.03 18.06 1.07
CA GLU A 247 4.93 18.19 2.01
C GLU A 247 4.92 19.53 2.75
N TRP A 248 6.09 20.13 3.03
CA TRP A 248 6.16 21.51 3.52
C TRP A 248 5.54 22.48 2.52
N GLY A 249 5.90 22.36 1.24
CA GLY A 249 5.32 23.16 0.17
C GLY A 249 3.83 22.93 -0.02
N PHE A 250 3.33 21.71 0.22
CA PHE A 250 1.90 21.42 0.21
C PHE A 250 1.17 22.11 1.38
N LEU A 251 1.68 22.03 2.61
CA LEU A 251 1.09 22.71 3.76
C LEU A 251 1.20 24.24 3.68
N ALA A 252 2.21 24.77 3.00
CA ALA A 252 2.30 26.19 2.69
C ALA A 252 1.06 26.70 1.91
N THR A 253 0.42 25.84 1.09
CA THR A 253 -0.71 26.26 0.24
C THR A 253 -2.00 26.58 1.01
N GLN A 254 -2.10 26.18 2.29
CA GLN A 254 -3.28 26.45 3.13
C GLN A 254 -3.11 27.66 4.05
N LEU A 255 -1.89 28.22 4.19
CA LEU A 255 -1.65 29.42 4.99
C LEU A 255 -1.85 30.69 4.14
N GLU A 256 -2.62 31.64 4.67
CA GLU A 256 -2.89 32.92 3.97
C GLU A 256 -1.72 33.91 4.13
N ASP A 257 -1.00 33.84 5.25
CA ASP A 257 0.18 34.66 5.55
C ASP A 257 1.35 33.74 5.89
N MET A 258 2.48 33.96 5.22
CA MET A 258 3.68 33.16 5.33
C MET A 258 4.94 34.01 5.32
N GLU A 259 4.84 35.33 5.50
CA GLU A 259 5.99 36.23 5.34
C GLU A 259 7.16 35.83 6.27
N GLU A 260 6.87 35.57 7.54
CA GLU A 260 7.87 35.17 8.54
C GLU A 260 8.40 33.73 8.31
N THR A 261 7.51 32.78 8.00
CA THR A 261 7.87 31.37 7.80
C THR A 261 8.68 31.14 6.53
N THR A 262 8.45 31.94 5.49
CA THR A 262 9.11 31.79 4.18
C THR A 262 10.57 32.23 4.24
N GLU A 263 10.92 33.23 5.05
CA GLU A 263 12.32 33.69 5.18
C GLU A 263 13.22 32.57 5.73
N ALA A 264 12.81 31.94 6.83
CA ALA A 264 13.53 30.81 7.43
C ALA A 264 13.61 29.59 6.48
N ALA A 265 12.52 29.33 5.76
CA ALA A 265 12.46 28.25 4.78
C ALA A 265 13.42 28.50 3.60
N MET A 266 13.47 29.74 3.08
CA MET A 266 14.37 30.12 1.99
C MET A 266 15.84 29.91 2.35
N ASP A 267 16.25 30.30 3.56
CA ASP A 267 17.63 30.09 4.03
C ASP A 267 17.98 28.61 4.17
N THR A 268 16.97 27.76 4.45
CA THR A 268 17.13 26.32 4.63
C THR A 268 17.20 25.56 3.29
N PHE A 269 16.58 26.07 2.23
CA PHE A 269 16.45 25.36 0.95
C PHE A 269 17.62 25.58 -0.03
N VAL A 270 18.56 26.49 0.27
CA VAL A 270 19.70 26.88 -0.59
C VAL A 270 20.96 26.11 -0.24
#